data_AF-A0A965PRZ4-F1
#
_entry.id   AF-A0A965PRZ4-F1
#
_cell.length_a   1.000
_cell.length_b   1.000
_cell.length_c   1.000
_cell.angle_alpha   90.00
_cell.angle_beta   90.00
_cell.angle_gamma   90.00
#
_symmetry.space_group_name_H-M   'P 1'
#
loop_
_entity.id
_entity.type
_entity.pdbx_description
1 polymer ?
#
loop_
_entity_poly.entity_id
_entity_poly.type
_entity_poly.pdbx_seq_one_letter_code
_entity_poly.pdbx_strand_id
1 'polypeptide(L)' 'MRKLKAALAFIRDQEWVNEPKWEDEDEKAWTGFLSTPTGQKLSLILLNLTLRQNGSAVMKKSEALADACGYAKGFRGCV' A
#
# COMPACT_ATOMS: atom_id res chain seq x y z
N MET A 1 21.28 2.58 15.59
CA MET A 1 20.37 3.61 16.13
C MET A 1 19.51 4.35 15.09
N ARG A 2 20.00 4.68 13.89
CA ARG A 2 19.21 5.45 12.88
C ARG A 2 17.93 4.73 12.40
N LYS A 3 18.02 3.42 12.15
CA LYS A 3 16.85 2.58 11.75
C LYS A 3 15.83 2.45 12.87
N LEU A 4 16.28 2.35 14.12
CA LEU A 4 15.40 2.27 15.30
C LEU A 4 14.62 3.57 15.50
N LYS A 5 15.28 4.73 15.35
CA LYS A 5 14.62 6.05 15.40
C LYS A 5 13.61 6.25 14.26
N ALA A 6 13.92 5.77 13.06
CA ALA A 6 12.99 5.81 11.93
C ALA A 6 11.78 4.91 12.15
N ALA A 7 11.98 3.70 12.68
CA ALA A 7 10.88 2.80 13.04
C ALA A 7 10.00 3.37 14.17
N LEU A 8 10.61 4.01 15.18
CA LEU A 8 9.86 4.69 16.25
C LEU A 8 9.06 5.89 15.75
N ALA A 9 9.62 6.70 14.86
CA ALA A 9 8.89 7.81 14.23
C ALA A 9 7.73 7.29 13.37
N PHE A 10 7.96 6.24 12.58
CA PHE A 10 6.90 5.59 11.81
C PHE A 10 5.78 5.07 12.71
N ILE A 11 6.08 4.30 13.76
CA ILE A 11 5.06 3.76 14.67
C ILE A 11 4.30 4.87 15.40
N ARG A 12 4.97 5.97 15.76
CA ARG A 12 4.35 7.10 16.47
C ARG A 12 3.40 7.90 15.57
N ASP A 13 3.78 8.10 14.31
CA ASP A 13 3.08 8.99 13.39
C ASP A 13 2.13 8.22 12.44
N GLN A 14 2.19 6.88 12.43
CA GLN A 14 1.27 6.01 11.73
C GLN A 14 -0.03 5.87 12.52
N GLU A 15 -1.05 6.63 12.14
CA GLU A 15 -2.40 6.43 12.63
C GLU A 15 -2.95 5.10 12.09
N TRP A 16 -3.06 4.11 12.97
CA TRP A 16 -3.77 2.87 12.65
C TRP A 16 -5.26 3.20 12.58
N VAL A 17 -5.83 3.09 11.38
CA VAL A 17 -7.27 3.14 11.21
C VAL A 17 -7.83 1.86 11.79
N ASN A 18 -8.66 1.97 12.82
CA ASN A 18 -9.35 0.81 13.38
C ASN A 18 -10.21 0.19 12.28
N GLU A 19 -10.02 -1.10 12.04
CA GLU A 19 -10.87 -1.84 11.10
C GLU A 19 -12.30 -1.85 11.63
N PRO A 20 -13.29 -1.38 10.86
CA PRO A 20 -14.68 -1.45 11.26
C PRO A 20 -15.09 -2.92 11.38
N LYS A 21 -15.92 -3.22 12.38
CA LYS A 21 -16.53 -4.55 12.51
C LYS A 21 -17.49 -4.74 11.33
N TRP A 22 -17.31 -5.85 10.61
CA TRP A 22 -18.24 -6.27 9.57
C TRP A 22 -19.46 -6.90 10.22
N GLU A 23 -20.63 -6.41 9.85
CA GLU A 23 -21.91 -7.03 10.20
C GLU A 23 -22.43 -7.87 9.01
N ASP A 24 -23.38 -8.77 9.26
CA ASP A 24 -23.95 -9.65 8.23
C ASP A 24 -24.66 -8.88 7.11
N GLU A 25 -25.17 -7.67 7.39
CA GLU A 25 -25.74 -6.79 6.38
C GLU A 25 -24.69 -6.25 5.39
N ASP A 26 -23.48 -5.98 5.88
CA ASP A 26 -22.37 -5.47 5.06
C ASP A 26 -21.93 -6.51 4.02
N GLU A 27 -21.91 -7.79 4.40
CA GLU A 27 -21.60 -8.90 3.48
C GLU A 27 -22.58 -8.96 2.30
N LYS A 28 -23.88 -8.84 2.58
CA LYS A 28 -24.93 -8.86 1.56
C LYS A 28 -24.84 -7.64 0.65
N ALA A 29 -24.68 -6.45 1.24
CA ALA A 29 -24.55 -5.21 0.49
C ALA A 29 -23.30 -5.21 -0.40
N TRP A 30 -22.17 -5.69 0.15
CA TRP A 30 -20.91 -5.81 -0.55
C TRP A 30 -20.99 -6.79 -1.72
N THR A 31 -21.54 -7.99 -1.49
CA THR A 31 -21.71 -9.00 -2.53
C THR A 31 -22.62 -8.48 -3.66
N GLY A 32 -23.70 -7.81 -3.30
CA GLY A 32 -24.59 -7.15 -4.25
C GLY A 32 -23.85 -6.09 -5.07
N PHE A 33 -23.10 -5.21 -4.42
CA PHE A 33 -22.33 -4.16 -5.10
C PHE A 33 -21.28 -4.75 -6.06
N LEU A 34 -20.52 -5.75 -5.62
CA LEU A 34 -19.48 -6.39 -6.43
C LEU A 34 -20.03 -7.09 -7.68
N SER A 35 -21.30 -7.49 -7.69
CA SER A 35 -21.95 -8.07 -8.87
C SER A 35 -22.24 -7.03 -9.98
N THR A 36 -22.23 -5.74 -9.65
CA THR A 36 -22.50 -4.66 -10.62
C THR A 36 -21.29 -4.40 -11.53
N PRO A 37 -21.49 -3.82 -12.74
CA PRO A 37 -20.37 -3.48 -13.62
C PRO A 37 -19.34 -2.53 -12.98
N THR A 38 -19.79 -1.63 -12.11
CA THR A 38 -18.91 -0.69 -11.38
C THR A 38 -18.15 -1.41 -10.28
N GLY A 39 -18.80 -2.29 -9.52
CA GLY A 39 -18.15 -3.08 -8.47
C GLY A 39 -17.09 -4.05 -9.03
N GLN A 40 -17.34 -4.65 -10.19
CA GLN A 40 -16.36 -5.47 -10.90
C GLN A 40 -15.12 -4.66 -11.30
N LYS A 41 -15.30 -3.45 -11.85
CA LYS A 41 -14.18 -2.54 -12.16
C LYS A 41 -13.39 -2.17 -10.91
N LEU A 42 -14.07 -1.84 -9.81
CA LEU A 42 -13.40 -1.53 -8.55
C LEU A 42 -12.58 -2.71 -8.03
N SER A 43 -13.14 -3.93 -8.07
CA SER A 43 -12.45 -5.16 -7.64
C SER A 43 -11.15 -5.38 -8.41
N LEU A 44 -11.16 -5.18 -9.72
CA LEU A 44 -9.97 -5.30 -10.57
C LEU A 44 -8.92 -4.22 -10.25
N ILE A 45 -9.35 -2.99 -9.94
CA ILE A 45 -8.44 -1.90 -9.53
C ILE A 45 -7.77 -2.24 -8.20
N LEU A 46 -8.55 -2.66 -7.20
CA LEU A 46 -8.05 -3.04 -5.88
C LEU A 46 -7.08 -4.23 -5.97
N LEU A 47 -7.43 -5.26 -6.73
CA LEU A 47 -6.56 -6.41 -6.97
C LEU A 47 -5.21 -5.97 -7.59
N ASN A 48 -5.25 -5.11 -8.62
CA ASN A 48 -4.03 -4.60 -9.24
C ASN A 48 -3.18 -3.74 -8.29
N LEU A 49 -3.80 -2.96 -7.40
CA LEU A 49 -3.08 -2.21 -6.37
C LEU A 49 -2.34 -3.15 -5.42
N THR A 50 -3.01 -4.18 -4.91
CA THR A 50 -2.40 -5.18 -4.03
C THR A 50 -1.27 -5.93 -4.73
N LEU A 51 -1.48 -6.35 -5.99
CA LEU A 51 -0.44 -7.02 -6.78
C LEU A 51 0.79 -6.12 -7.01
N ARG A 52 0.60 -4.82 -7.24
CA ARG A 52 1.71 -3.86 -7.38
C ARG A 52 2.46 -3.64 -6.07
N GLN A 53 1.76 -3.55 -4.95
CA GLN A 53 2.36 -3.44 -3.62
C GLN A 53 3.17 -4.70 -3.27
N ASN A 54 2.61 -5.89 -3.53
CA ASN A 54 3.31 -7.14 -3.32
C ASN A 54 4.50 -7.28 -4.28
N GLY A 55 4.32 -6.89 -5.54
CA GLY A 55 5.39 -6.82 -6.53
C GLY A 55 6.54 -5.92 -6.11
N SER A 56 6.27 -4.73 -5.56
CA SER A 56 7.34 -3.84 -5.07
C SER A 56 8.05 -4.40 -3.83
N ALA A 57 7.33 -5.15 -2.98
CA ALA A 57 7.92 -5.82 -1.83
C ALA A 57 8.82 -7.00 -2.22
N VAL A 58 8.49 -7.69 -3.32
CA VAL A 58 9.18 -8.91 -3.82
C VAL A 58 10.29 -8.59 -4.83
N MET A 59 10.18 -7.54 -5.66
CA MET A 59 11.16 -7.11 -6.67
C MET A 59 12.44 -6.48 -6.08
N LYS A 60 12.90 -6.92 -4.91
CA LYS A 60 14.15 -6.53 -4.26
C LYS A 60 15.39 -6.97 -5.07
N LYS A 61 15.64 -6.35 -6.21
CA LYS A 61 17.01 -6.02 -6.63
C LYS A 61 17.46 -4.86 -5.75
N SER A 62 18.18 -5.19 -4.67
CA SER A 62 18.42 -4.28 -3.55
C SER A 62 19.16 -2.97 -3.92
N GLU A 63 19.92 -2.98 -5.01
CA GLU A 63 20.71 -1.82 -5.47
C GLU A 63 19.85 -0.74 -6.11
N ALA A 64 18.83 -1.12 -6.89
CA ALA A 64 17.92 -0.18 -7.54
C ALA A 64 17.00 0.57 -6.55
N LEU A 65 16.79 0.00 -5.36
CA LEU A 65 16.00 0.63 -4.29
C LEU A 65 16.74 1.84 -3.69
N ALA A 66 18.07 1.78 -3.60
CA ALA A 66 18.88 2.88 -3.10
C ALA A 66 18.81 4.10 -4.02
N ASP A 67 18.87 3.88 -5.34
CA ASP A 67 18.77 4.93 -6.35
C ASP A 67 17.35 5.52 -6.41
N ALA A 68 16.31 4.68 -6.40
CA ALA A 68 14.92 5.14 -6.41
C ALA A 68 14.57 5.95 -5.16
N CYS A 69 15.06 5.55 -3.98
CA CYS A 69 14.90 6.32 -2.75
C CYS A 69 15.71 7.63 -2.74
N GLY A 70 16.87 7.67 -3.40
CA GLY A 70 17.63 8.89 -3.64
C GLY A 70 16.83 9.91 -4.46
N TYR A 71 16.34 9.49 -5.64
CA TYR A 71 15.56 10.34 -6.54
C TYR A 71 14.25 10.84 -5.91
N ALA A 72 13.54 9.98 -5.17
CA ALA A 72 12.29 10.36 -4.50
C ALA A 72 12.51 11.38 -3.36
N LYS A 73 13.72 11.44 -2.78
CA LYS A 73 14.08 12.41 -1.72
C LYS A 73 14.82 13.66 -2.27
N GLY A 74 14.78 13.87 -3.58
CA GLY A 74 15.33 15.06 -4.22
C GLY A 74 16.82 14.99 -4.56
N PHE A 75 17.46 13.82 -4.42
CA PHE A 75 18.79 13.61 -4.98
C PHE A 75 18.66 13.54 -6.52
N ARG A 76 19.01 14.61 -7.21
CA ARG A 76 19.36 14.55 -8.63
C ARG A 76 20.86 14.43 -8.65
N GLY A 77 21.38 13.33 -9.19
CA GLY A 77 22.82 13.09 -9.26
C GLY A 77 23.55 14.36 -9.68
N CYS A 78 24.52 14.79 -8.87
CA CYS A 78 25.54 15.68 -9.37
C CYS A 78 26.37 14.85 -10.37
N VAL A 79 26.49 15.40 -11.58
CA VAL A 79 27.26 14.97 -12.77
C VAL A 79 28.11 13.72 -12.62
#